data_AF-A0A7V2Y1C4-F1
#
_entry.id   AF-A0A7V2Y1C4-F1
#
_cell.length_a   1.000
_cell.length_b   1.000
_cell.length_c   1.000
_cell.angle_alpha   90.00
_cell.angle_beta   90.00
_cell.angle_gamma   90.00
#
_symmetry.space_group_name_H-M   'P 1'
#
loop_
_entity.id
_entity.type
_entity.pdbx_description
1 polymer ?
#
loop_
_entity_poly.entity_id
_entity_poly.type
_entity_poly.pdbx_seq_one_letter_code
_entity_poly.pdbx_strand_id
1 'polypeptide(L)'
;MDGGKAKLAEYIEQGKQMGYVDQFPDLVKEHNAKVVLDNAKVTVNKETASVYPIEASANEGSVTVELQYKKDKDGIWRVSGANIEGI
;
A
#
# COMPACT_ATOMS: atom_id res chain seq x y z
N MET A 1 10.30 1.97 -20.52
CA MET A 1 9.70 3.18 -19.93
C MET A 1 9.35 2.77 -18.51
N ASP A 2 10.33 2.78 -17.60
CA ASP A 2 10.24 2.02 -16.34
C ASP A 2 10.52 2.89 -15.09
N GLY A 3 10.74 4.19 -15.29
CA GLY A 3 11.15 5.10 -14.20
C GLY A 3 10.02 5.55 -13.28
N GLY A 4 8.76 5.48 -13.72
CA GLY A 4 7.63 5.95 -12.91
C GLY A 4 7.09 4.91 -11.94
N LYS A 5 6.96 3.65 -12.39
CA LYS A 5 6.56 2.52 -11.54
C LYS A 5 7.56 2.25 -10.41
N ALA A 6 8.86 2.32 -10.73
CA ALA A 6 9.93 2.15 -9.75
C ALA A 6 9.86 3.22 -8.64
N LYS A 7 9.63 4.49 -9.01
CA LYS A 7 9.48 5.58 -8.03
C LYS A 7 8.23 5.42 -7.14
N LEU A 8 7.12 4.99 -7.72
CA LEU A 8 5.89 4.75 -6.93
C LEU A 8 6.09 3.61 -5.92
N ALA A 9 6.78 2.54 -6.32
CA ALA A 9 7.16 1.47 -5.41
C ALA A 9 8.09 1.96 -4.29
N GLU A 10 9.10 2.79 -4.61
CA GLU A 10 9.97 3.41 -3.61
C GLU A 10 9.19 4.28 -2.61
N TYR A 11 8.18 5.04 -3.05
CA TYR A 11 7.35 5.84 -2.15
C TYR A 11 6.47 4.98 -1.23
N ILE A 12 5.92 3.88 -1.74
CA ILE A 12 5.16 2.92 -0.93
C ILE A 12 6.07 2.27 0.12
N GLU A 13 7.31 1.91 -0.24
CA GLU A 13 8.28 1.34 0.70
C GLU A 13 8.74 2.34 1.76
N GLN A 14 8.99 3.60 1.39
CA GLN A 14 9.32 4.68 2.34
C GLN A 14 8.16 4.94 3.32
N GLY A 15 6.92 4.93 2.84
CA GLY A 15 5.72 5.04 3.69
C GLY A 15 5.61 3.90 4.71
N LYS A 16 5.99 2.67 4.31
CA LYS A 16 6.05 1.50 5.22
C LYS A 16 7.13 1.64 6.28
N GLN A 17 8.33 2.10 5.93
CA GLN A 17 9.45 2.24 6.87
C GLN A 17 9.21 3.34 7.91
N MET A 18 8.47 4.39 7.55
CA MET A 18 8.20 5.50 8.45
C MET A 18 6.92 5.34 9.29
N GLY A 19 6.16 4.24 9.10
CA GLY A 19 4.90 4.01 9.84
C GLY A 19 3.75 4.93 9.45
N TYR A 20 3.89 5.72 8.37
CA TYR A 20 2.94 6.75 7.94
C TYR A 20 1.90 6.20 6.96
N VAL A 21 1.25 5.08 7.28
CA VAL A 21 0.09 4.62 6.48
C VAL A 21 -1.00 5.69 6.46
N ASP A 22 -1.12 6.47 7.54
CA ASP A 22 -2.07 7.58 7.66
C ASP A 22 -1.73 8.77 6.74
N GLN A 23 -0.48 8.94 6.32
CA GLN A 23 -0.07 10.00 5.37
C GLN A 23 0.07 9.49 3.94
N PHE A 24 -0.06 8.18 3.71
CA PHE A 24 -0.11 7.59 2.38
C PHE A 24 -1.14 8.29 1.47
N PRO A 25 -2.35 8.64 1.93
CA PRO A 25 -3.31 9.39 1.12
C PRO A 25 -2.82 10.79 0.70
N ASP A 26 -1.99 11.44 1.52
CA ASP A 26 -1.48 12.78 1.25
C ASP A 26 -0.26 12.75 0.33
N LEU A 27 0.64 11.77 0.48
CA LEU A 27 1.70 11.48 -0.49
C LEU A 27 1.14 11.09 -1.86
N VAL A 28 0.04 10.34 -1.87
CA VAL A 28 -0.70 9.98 -3.08
C VAL A 28 -1.27 11.23 -3.77
N LYS A 29 -1.84 12.17 -3.01
CA LYS A 29 -2.36 13.45 -3.55
C LYS A 29 -1.25 14.35 -4.12
N GLU A 30 -0.09 14.44 -3.45
CA GLU A 30 1.02 15.29 -3.92
C GLU A 30 1.58 14.85 -5.28
N HIS A 31 1.44 13.56 -5.62
CA HIS A 31 1.96 12.98 -6.87
C HIS A 31 0.89 12.68 -7.93
N ASN A 32 -0.32 13.25 -7.84
CA ASN A 32 -1.47 12.88 -8.69
C ASN A 32 -1.75 11.36 -8.73
N ALA A 33 -1.35 10.64 -7.69
CA ALA A 33 -1.69 9.25 -7.56
C ALA A 33 -3.14 9.14 -7.05
N LYS A 34 -3.80 8.06 -7.44
CA LYS A 34 -5.15 7.69 -7.04
C LYS A 34 -5.12 6.28 -6.49
N VAL A 35 -5.65 6.12 -5.29
CA VAL A 35 -5.88 4.81 -4.66
C VAL A 35 -7.38 4.52 -4.76
N VAL A 36 -7.71 3.35 -5.28
CA VAL A 36 -9.08 2.82 -5.38
C VAL A 36 -9.15 1.54 -4.57
N LEU A 37 -10.11 1.50 -3.64
CA LEU A 37 -10.33 0.38 -2.72
C LEU A 37 -11.64 -0.37 -3.01
N ASP A 38 -12.35 -0.03 -4.09
CA ASP A 38 -13.70 -0.51 -4.37
C ASP A 38 -13.81 -2.05 -4.41
N ASN A 39 -12.74 -2.71 -4.84
CA ASN A 39 -12.63 -4.17 -4.91
C ASN A 39 -11.80 -4.79 -3.77
N ALA A 40 -11.26 -3.97 -2.87
CA ALA A 40 -10.37 -4.43 -1.81
C ALA A 40 -11.13 -5.29 -0.81
N LYS A 41 -10.59 -6.47 -0.53
CA LYS A 41 -11.09 -7.38 0.49
C LYS A 41 -10.14 -7.40 1.68
N VAL A 42 -10.72 -7.32 2.86
CA VAL A 42 -9.99 -7.49 4.12
C VAL A 42 -10.08 -8.96 4.54
N THR A 43 -8.93 -9.62 4.66
CA THR A 43 -8.82 -10.99 5.19
C THR A 43 -8.13 -10.92 6.53
N VAL A 44 -8.71 -11.49 7.59
CA VAL A 44 -8.13 -11.47 8.94
C VAL A 44 -7.96 -12.89 9.46
N ASN A 45 -6.74 -13.24 9.89
CA ASN A 45 -6.36 -14.54 10.41
C ASN A 45 -5.64 -14.40 11.76
N LYS A 46 -6.33 -14.59 12.89
CA LYS A 46 -5.80 -14.54 14.27
C LYS A 46 -4.89 -13.33 14.60
N GLU A 47 -3.64 -13.34 14.12
CA GLU A 47 -2.59 -12.34 14.33
C GLU A 47 -2.15 -11.61 13.06
N THR A 48 -2.63 -12.00 11.87
CA THR A 48 -2.33 -11.35 10.60
C THR A 48 -3.60 -10.86 9.92
N ALA A 49 -3.48 -9.82 9.10
CA ALA A 49 -4.53 -9.38 8.20
C ALA A 49 -3.94 -8.98 6.86
N SER A 50 -4.72 -9.04 5.79
CA SER A 50 -4.33 -8.48 4.49
C SER A 50 -5.48 -7.72 3.85
N VAL A 51 -5.13 -6.75 3.01
CA VAL A 51 -6.05 -5.94 2.23
C VAL A 51 -5.63 -6.03 0.77
N TYR A 52 -6.46 -6.65 -0.07
CA TYR A 52 -6.18 -6.88 -1.48
C TYR A 52 -7.48 -7.09 -2.28
N PRO A 53 -7.56 -6.67 -3.55
CA PRO A 53 -6.61 -5.81 -4.26
C PRO A 53 -6.78 -4.33 -3.91
N ILE A 54 -5.67 -3.61 -3.76
CA ILE A 54 -5.63 -2.14 -3.68
C ILE A 54 -5.12 -1.64 -5.02
N GLU A 55 -5.96 -0.95 -5.77
CA GLU A 55 -5.59 -0.40 -7.08
C GLU A 55 -4.96 0.98 -6.89
N ALA A 56 -3.69 1.14 -7.25
CA ALA A 56 -2.98 2.41 -7.22
C ALA A 56 -2.59 2.83 -8.63
N SER A 57 -2.85 4.08 -8.99
CA SER A 57 -2.53 4.63 -10.32
C SER A 57 -1.92 6.02 -10.18
N ALA A 58 -0.95 6.35 -11.03
CA ALA A 58 -0.39 7.67 -11.20
C ALA A 58 -0.25 7.96 -12.71
N ASN A 59 0.20 9.15 -13.08
CA ASN A 59 0.38 9.52 -14.49
C ASN A 59 1.30 8.56 -15.25
N GLU A 60 2.21 7.91 -14.53
CA GLU A 60 3.23 7.02 -15.07
C GLU A 60 2.79 5.55 -15.18
N GLY A 61 1.60 5.19 -14.65
CA GLY A 61 1.05 3.84 -14.75
C GLY A 61 0.22 3.42 -13.52
N SER A 62 -0.24 2.18 -13.53
CA SER A 62 -1.00 1.57 -12.44
C SER A 62 -0.34 0.29 -11.93
N VAL A 63 -0.55 0.00 -10.66
CA VAL A 63 -0.11 -1.20 -9.95
C VAL A 63 -1.23 -1.69 -9.01
N THR A 64 -1.24 -2.99 -8.75
CA THR A 64 -2.12 -3.58 -7.73
C THR A 64 -1.27 -3.90 -6.51
N VAL A 65 -1.76 -3.55 -5.33
CA VAL A 65 -1.04 -3.70 -4.05
C VAL A 65 -1.83 -4.62 -3.12
N GLU A 66 -1.14 -5.57 -2.48
CA GLU A 66 -1.60 -6.21 -1.25
C GLU A 66 -0.89 -5.54 -0.07
N LEU A 67 -1.62 -5.03 0.90
CA LEU A 67 -1.05 -4.63 2.20
C LEU A 67 -1.23 -5.75 3.21
N GLN A 68 -0.17 -6.13 3.90
CA GLN A 68 -0.17 -7.16 4.94
C GLN A 68 0.07 -6.49 6.29
N TYR A 69 -0.67 -6.94 7.30
CA TYR A 69 -0.67 -6.41 8.65
C TYR A 69 -0.42 -7.52 9.66
N LYS A 70 0.20 -7.16 10.78
CA LYS A 70 0.33 -8.01 11.97
C LYS A 70 -0.20 -7.27 13.19
N LYS A 71 -0.86 -7.99 14.09
CA LYS A 71 -1.30 -7.46 15.38
C LYS A 71 -0.15 -7.51 16.37
N ASP A 72 0.24 -6.36 16.88
CA ASP A 72 1.28 -6.27 17.90
C ASP A 72 0.74 -6.58 19.29
N LYS A 73 1.67 -6.68 20.26
CA LYS A 73 1.36 -7.03 21.67
C LYS A 73 0.43 -6.03 22.35
N ASP A 74 0.38 -4.80 21.86
CA ASP A 74 -0.54 -3.74 22.31
C ASP A 74 -1.95 -3.86 21.69
N GLY A 75 -2.16 -4.86 20.82
CA GLY A 75 -3.42 -5.11 20.16
C GLY A 75 -3.67 -4.25 18.91
N ILE A 76 -2.68 -3.44 18.49
CA ILE A 76 -2.79 -2.56 17.32
C ILE A 76 -2.30 -3.30 16.07
N TRP A 77 -3.02 -3.15 14.97
CA TRP A 77 -2.61 -3.68 13.66
C TRP A 77 -1.61 -2.74 13.01
N ARG A 78 -0.42 -3.24 12.66
CA ARG A 78 0.61 -2.48 11.95
C ARG A 78 0.98 -3.18 10.66
N VAL A 79 1.34 -2.40 9.63
CA VAL A 79 1.77 -2.96 8.35
C VAL A 79 3.05 -3.76 8.56
N SER A 80 3.01 -5.03 8.19
CA SER A 80 4.15 -5.95 8.23
C SER A 80 4.74 -6.17 6.84
N GLY A 81 3.99 -5.89 5.78
CA GLY A 81 4.40 -6.18 4.41
C GLY A 81 3.52 -5.50 3.37
N ALA A 82 4.00 -5.48 2.14
CA ALA A 82 3.22 -5.08 0.98
C ALA A 82 3.79 -5.77 -0.24
N ASN A 83 2.93 -6.37 -1.04
CA ASN A 83 3.27 -6.97 -2.32
C ASN A 83 2.72 -6.08 -3.43
N ILE A 84 3.53 -5.81 -4.44
CA ILE A 84 3.16 -4.95 -5.58
C ILE A 84 3.16 -5.83 -6.82
N GLU A 85 2.01 -5.94 -7.47
CA GLU A 85 1.83 -6.65 -8.74
C GLU A 85 1.85 -5.64 -9.90
N GLY A 86 2.53 -6.00 -11.00
CA GLY A 86 2.58 -5.19 -12.23
C GLY A 86 3.84 -4.34 -12.44
N ILE A 87 4.92 -4.66 -11.72
CA ILE A 87 6.30 -4.19 -12.02
C ILE A 87 6.93 -5.09 -13.08
#